data_AF-A0A924MM64-F1
#
_entry.id   AF-A0A924MM64-F1
#
_cell.length_a   1.000
_cell.length_b   1.000
_cell.length_c   1.000
_cell.angle_alpha   90.00
_cell.angle_beta   90.00
_cell.angle_gamma   90.00
#
_symmetry.space_group_name_H-M   'P 1'
#
loop_
_entity.id
_entity.type
_entity.pdbx_description
1 polymer ?
#
loop_
_entity_poly.entity_id
_entity_poly.type
_entity_poly.pdbx_seq_one_letter_code
_entity_poly.pdbx_strand_id
1 'polypeptide(L)'
;IVYARDLQTVGIGAGQMSRVVSAEIAGIKAAGAGLVVPGSGMASDAFFPFRDGIDAAAAAGIVAVVQPGGSMRDNEVIAAADEAGMAMVFTGRRHFRH
;
A
#
# COMPACT_ATOMS: atom_id res chain seq x y z
N ILE A 1 -2.08 -1.03 6.51
CA ILE A 1 -2.33 -0.72 5.09
C ILE A 1 -3.77 -0.25 4.94
N VAL A 2 -3.98 0.89 4.29
CA VAL A 2 -5.30 1.45 3.99
C VAL A 2 -5.40 1.72 2.49
N TYR A 3 -6.49 1.31 1.86
CA TYR A 3 -6.86 1.70 0.50
C TYR A 3 -7.94 2.76 0.55
N ALA A 4 -7.81 3.80 -0.25
CA ALA A 4 -8.76 4.89 -0.33
C ALA A 4 -8.96 5.37 -1.77
N ARG A 5 -10.20 5.75 -2.08
CA ARG A 5 -10.62 6.30 -3.36
C ARG A 5 -11.83 7.21 -3.14
N ASP A 6 -11.92 8.31 -3.90
CA ASP A 6 -13.09 9.20 -3.89
C ASP A 6 -13.49 9.65 -2.47
N LEU A 7 -12.49 10.02 -1.65
CA LEU A 7 -12.64 10.42 -0.23
C LEU A 7 -13.23 9.35 0.68
N GLN A 8 -13.27 8.09 0.23
CA GLN A 8 -13.79 6.95 0.97
C GLN A 8 -12.70 5.90 1.20
N THR A 9 -12.74 5.26 2.36
CA THR A 9 -11.94 4.06 2.61
C THR A 9 -12.52 2.87 1.86
N VAL A 10 -11.70 2.23 1.03
CA VAL A 10 -12.07 1.06 0.22
C VAL A 10 -11.76 -0.23 0.96
N GLY A 11 -10.64 -0.28 1.69
CA GLY A 11 -10.20 -1.48 2.40
C GLY A 11 -9.14 -1.19 3.45
N ILE A 12 -9.14 -1.97 4.53
CA ILE A 12 -8.16 -1.83 5.63
C ILE A 12 -7.61 -3.20 6.04
N GLY A 13 -6.29 -3.34 5.96
CA GLY A 13 -5.52 -4.39 6.61
C GLY A 13 -4.82 -3.83 7.84
N ALA A 14 -5.22 -4.31 9.02
CA ALA A 14 -4.71 -3.88 10.32
C ALA A 14 -4.19 -5.08 11.13
N GLY A 15 -3.21 -4.82 11.99
CA GLY A 15 -2.71 -5.78 12.97
C GLY A 15 -1.85 -6.92 12.42
N GLN A 16 -1.45 -6.90 11.15
CA GLN A 16 -0.62 -7.96 10.58
C GLN A 16 0.87 -7.67 10.73
N MET A 17 1.64 -8.74 10.88
CA MET A 17 3.11 -8.67 10.89
C MET A 17 3.68 -8.36 9.49
N SER A 18 3.02 -8.89 8.44
CA SER A 18 3.39 -8.67 7.04
C SER A 18 2.56 -7.57 6.39
N ARG A 19 3.23 -6.68 5.65
CA ARG A 19 2.58 -5.61 4.88
C ARG A 19 1.89 -6.15 3.63
N VAL A 20 2.45 -7.19 3.02
CA VAL A 20 1.82 -7.91 1.90
C VAL A 20 0.49 -8.50 2.34
N VAL A 21 0.47 -9.23 3.46
CA VAL A 21 -0.77 -9.81 4.02
C VAL A 21 -1.77 -8.71 4.40
N SER A 22 -1.30 -7.57 4.92
CA SER A 22 -2.18 -6.42 5.16
C SER A 22 -2.83 -5.89 3.88
N ALA A 23 -2.09 -5.80 2.79
CA ALA A 23 -2.59 -5.36 1.49
C ALA A 23 -3.63 -6.36 0.93
N GLU A 24 -3.34 -7.65 0.98
CA GLU A 24 -4.26 -8.72 0.56
C GLU A 24 -5.58 -8.67 1.35
N ILE A 25 -5.52 -8.57 2.68
CA ILE A 25 -6.71 -8.45 3.54
C ILE A 25 -7.53 -7.20 3.18
N ALA A 26 -6.88 -6.08 2.87
CA ALA A 26 -7.58 -4.87 2.45
C ALA A 26 -8.35 -5.10 1.14
N GLY A 27 -7.74 -5.78 0.17
CA GLY A 27 -8.39 -6.16 -1.10
C GLY A 27 -9.56 -7.12 -0.92
N ILE A 28 -9.40 -8.16 -0.10
CA ILE A 28 -10.47 -9.12 0.21
C ILE A 28 -11.68 -8.42 0.85
N LYS A 29 -11.44 -7.52 1.81
CA LYS A 29 -12.52 -6.74 2.46
C LYS A 29 -13.23 -5.82 1.47
N ALA A 30 -12.50 -5.17 0.58
CA ALA A 30 -13.08 -4.34 -0.46
C ALA A 30 -14.00 -5.16 -1.38
N ALA A 31 -13.53 -6.33 -1.83
CA ALA A 31 -14.31 -7.24 -2.66
C ALA A 31 -15.58 -7.73 -1.94
N GLY A 32 -15.47 -8.12 -0.67
CA GLY A 32 -16.62 -8.54 0.16
C GLY A 32 -17.65 -7.42 0.37
N ALA A 33 -17.23 -6.16 0.30
CA ALA A 33 -18.10 -4.98 0.38
C ALA A 33 -18.59 -4.48 -1.00
N GLY A 34 -18.21 -5.14 -2.10
CA GLY A 34 -18.54 -4.68 -3.46
C GLY A 34 -17.86 -3.37 -3.86
N LEU A 35 -16.73 -3.03 -3.23
CA LEU A 35 -15.98 -1.79 -3.50
C LEU A 35 -14.87 -2.03 -4.53
N VAL A 36 -14.64 -1.03 -5.38
CA VAL A 36 -13.66 -1.09 -6.47
C VAL A 36 -12.27 -0.68 -5.97
N VAL A 37 -11.31 -1.61 -6.03
CA VAL A 37 -9.90 -1.35 -5.67
C VAL A 37 -9.09 -0.67 -6.79
N PRO A 38 -9.17 -1.10 -8.07
CA PRO A 38 -8.36 -0.49 -9.12
C PRO A 38 -8.59 1.01 -9.26
N GLY A 39 -7.53 1.81 -9.33
CA GLY A 39 -7.57 3.28 -9.31
C GLY A 39 -7.50 3.91 -7.91
N SER A 40 -7.41 3.10 -6.85
CA SER A 40 -7.28 3.60 -5.47
C SER A 40 -5.84 4.03 -5.15
N GLY A 41 -5.70 4.89 -4.13
CA GLY A 41 -4.45 5.14 -3.44
C GLY A 41 -4.28 4.20 -2.24
N MET A 42 -3.04 3.93 -1.84
CA MET A 42 -2.67 3.15 -0.67
C MET A 42 -1.81 3.96 0.30
N ALA A 43 -2.06 3.79 1.60
CA ALA A 43 -1.21 4.32 2.66
C ALA A 43 -0.65 3.21 3.56
N SER A 44 0.63 3.31 3.88
CA SER A 44 1.32 2.49 4.89
C SER A 44 1.81 3.36 6.05
N ASP A 45 1.58 2.91 7.28
CA ASP A 45 2.02 3.58 8.51
C ASP A 45 3.52 3.37 8.80
N ALA A 46 4.14 2.39 8.13
CA ALA A 46 5.55 2.01 8.21
C ALA A 46 6.13 1.77 6.81
N PHE A 47 7.46 1.69 6.72
CA PHE A 47 8.12 1.48 5.43
C PHE A 47 7.91 0.07 4.86
N PHE A 48 8.13 -0.08 3.55
CA PHE A 48 8.17 -1.38 2.88
C PHE A 48 9.61 -1.95 2.91
N PRO A 49 9.84 -3.12 3.52
CA PRO A 49 11.19 -3.70 3.59
C PRO A 49 11.68 -4.24 2.24
N PHE A 50 10.75 -4.66 1.37
CA PHE A 50 11.01 -5.24 0.05
C PHE A 50 9.98 -4.73 -0.97
N ARG A 51 10.24 -4.95 -2.26
CA ARG A 51 9.34 -4.55 -3.36
C ARG A 51 8.03 -5.34 -3.44
N ASP A 52 7.97 -6.50 -2.80
CA ASP A 52 6.80 -7.40 -2.80
C ASP A 52 5.48 -6.71 -2.41
N GLY A 53 5.52 -5.80 -1.45
CA GLY A 53 4.36 -4.98 -1.06
C GLY A 53 3.87 -4.04 -2.16
N ILE A 54 4.77 -3.52 -2.99
CA ILE A 54 4.44 -2.67 -4.14
C ILE A 54 3.97 -3.53 -5.32
N ASP A 55 4.62 -4.66 -5.58
CA ASP A 55 4.18 -5.59 -6.62
C ASP A 55 2.74 -6.08 -6.34
N ALA A 56 2.41 -6.39 -5.09
CA ALA A 56 1.06 -6.74 -4.66
C ALA A 56 0.07 -5.58 -4.82
N ALA A 57 0.48 -4.35 -4.48
CA ALA A 57 -0.37 -3.17 -4.66
C ALA A 57 -0.66 -2.87 -6.14
N ALA A 58 0.35 -3.02 -7.00
CA ALA A 58 0.20 -2.87 -8.44
C ALA A 58 -0.75 -3.92 -9.02
N ALA A 59 -0.63 -5.18 -8.59
CA ALA A 59 -1.55 -6.25 -8.99
C ALA A 59 -3.01 -5.98 -8.55
N ALA A 60 -3.21 -5.27 -7.44
CA ALA A 60 -4.53 -4.83 -6.98
C ALA A 60 -5.06 -3.58 -7.73
N GLY A 61 -4.26 -2.99 -8.62
CA GLY A 61 -4.60 -1.80 -9.39
C GLY A 61 -4.46 -0.49 -8.61
N ILE A 62 -3.63 -0.45 -7.56
CA ILE A 62 -3.30 0.78 -6.86
C ILE A 62 -2.49 1.71 -7.78
N VAL A 63 -2.82 3.00 -7.80
CA VAL A 63 -2.15 4.00 -8.67
C VAL A 63 -1.23 4.95 -7.91
N ALA A 64 -1.35 5.01 -6.59
CA ALA A 64 -0.52 5.86 -5.75
C ALA A 64 -0.27 5.24 -4.37
N VAL A 65 0.94 5.41 -3.83
CA VAL A 65 1.34 4.92 -2.52
C VAL A 65 2.00 6.01 -1.70
N VAL A 66 1.61 6.14 -0.45
CA VAL A 66 2.30 6.95 0.56
C VAL A 66 2.86 6.07 1.67
N GLN A 67 4.14 6.24 1.98
CA GLN A 67 4.84 5.50 3.03
C GLN A 67 5.95 6.35 3.67
N PRO A 68 6.49 6.00 4.85
CA PRO A 68 7.52 6.80 5.50
C PRO A 68 8.87 6.84 4.78
N GLY A 69 9.23 5.77 4.06
CA GLY A 69 10.61 5.53 3.62
C GLY A 69 11.53 5.11 4.78
N GLY A 70 12.78 4.78 4.45
CA GLY A 70 13.82 4.37 5.40
C GLY A 70 14.18 2.88 5.34
N SER A 71 13.78 2.16 4.30
CA SER A 71 14.27 0.80 4.06
C SER A 71 15.70 0.85 3.51
N MET A 72 16.54 -0.14 3.88
CA MET A 72 17.82 -0.35 3.20
C MET A 72 17.66 -0.62 1.69
N ARG A 73 16.47 -1.05 1.27
CA ARG A 73 16.13 -1.42 -0.10
C ARG A 73 15.14 -0.45 -0.75
N ASP A 74 15.04 0.80 -0.29
CA ASP A 74 14.10 1.76 -0.88
C ASP A 74 14.28 1.91 -2.40
N ASN A 75 15.50 1.77 -2.93
CA ASN A 75 15.74 1.77 -4.39
C ASN A 75 14.96 0.66 -5.13
N GLU A 76 14.88 -0.55 -4.57
CA GLU A 76 14.10 -1.66 -5.17
C GLU A 76 12.60 -1.36 -5.10
N VAL A 77 12.15 -0.73 -4.02
CA VAL A 77 10.74 -0.36 -3.80
C VAL A 77 10.31 0.76 -4.74
N ILE A 78 11.17 1.76 -4.96
CA ILE A 78 10.95 2.86 -5.92
C ILE A 78 10.90 2.30 -7.34
N ALA A 79 11.87 1.46 -7.72
CA ALA A 79 11.90 0.85 -9.05
C ALA A 79 10.62 0.05 -9.34
N ALA A 80 10.10 -0.70 -8.36
CA ALA A 80 8.83 -1.41 -8.51
C ALA A 80 7.63 -0.49 -8.72
N ALA A 81 7.62 0.69 -8.08
CA ALA A 81 6.57 1.68 -8.30
C ALA A 81 6.68 2.32 -9.69
N ASP A 82 7.89 2.66 -10.13
CA ASP A 82 8.14 3.19 -11.47
C ASP A 82 7.75 2.20 -12.56
N GLU A 83 8.13 0.91 -12.42
CA GLU A 83 7.74 -0.19 -13.31
C GLU A 83 6.22 -0.35 -13.40
N ALA A 84 5.50 -0.12 -12.29
CA ALA A 84 4.06 -0.17 -12.23
C ALA A 84 3.35 1.13 -12.68
N GLY A 85 4.10 2.20 -13.00
CA GLY A 85 3.53 3.51 -13.29
C GLY A 85 2.79 4.14 -12.10
N MET A 86 3.19 3.78 -10.88
CA MET A 86 2.56 4.13 -9.62
C MET A 86 3.25 5.32 -8.98
N ALA A 87 2.49 6.36 -8.60
CA ALA A 87 3.06 7.48 -7.86
C ALA A 87 3.47 7.05 -6.45
N MET A 88 4.70 7.34 -6.03
CA MET A 88 5.19 7.03 -4.69
C MET A 88 5.59 8.30 -3.93
N VAL A 89 5.14 8.42 -2.69
CA VAL A 89 5.43 9.56 -1.81
C VAL A 89 6.05 9.07 -0.50
N PHE A 90 7.21 9.65 -0.15
CA PHE A 90 7.86 9.43 1.15
C PHE A 90 7.52 10.55 2.13
N THR A 91 7.04 10.19 3.32
CA THR A 91 6.66 11.18 4.35
C THR A 91 7.77 11.47 5.36
N GLY A 92 8.77 10.59 5.48
CA GLY A 92 9.80 10.66 6.52
C GLY A 92 9.27 10.43 7.94
N ARG A 93 7.99 10.06 8.11
CA ARG A 93 7.36 9.94 9.43
C ARG A 93 6.56 8.65 9.57
N ARG A 94 6.94 7.83 10.55
CA ARG A 94 6.25 6.61 10.93
C ARG A 94 5.09 6.91 11.88
N HIS A 95 3.93 6.30 11.65
CA HIS A 95 2.71 6.46 12.45
C HIS A 95 2.26 5.13 13.08
N PHE A 96 3.19 4.46 13.77
CA PHE A 96 2.91 3.18 14.42
C PHE A 96 2.08 3.34 15.70
N ARG A 97 1.09 2.48 15.92
CA ARG A 97 0.24 2.45 17.11
C ARG A 97 -0.01 1.00 17.54
N HIS A 98 0.14 0.74 18.84
CA HIS A 98 -0.20 -0.55 19.46
C HIS A 98 -1.67 -0.56 19.86
#